data_AF-A0AAV6AQZ4-F1
#
_entry.id   AF-A0AAV6AQZ4-F1
#
_cell.length_a   1.000
_cell.length_b   1.000
_cell.length_c   1.000
_cell.angle_alpha   90.00
_cell.angle_beta   90.00
_cell.angle_gamma   90.00
#
_symmetry.space_group_name_H-M   'P 1'
#
loop_
_entity.id
_entity.type
_entity.pdbx_description
1 polymer ?
#
loop_
_entity_poly.entity_id
_entity_poly.type
_entity_poly.pdbx_seq_one_letter_code
_entity_poly.pdbx_strand_id
1 'polypeptide(L)'
;MSDPNPPSDSDFAARLRRLKEATREDEPAAAPGGRAAPNSMSGFAFRIGVELVTALLVGGGIGWLLDRWWGTEPFLLLLFFFLGAAAGILNVFRAAREMQRQIASQPPAPAVADDEEDER
;
A
#
# COMPACT_ATOMS: atom_id res chain seq x y z
N MET A 1 -3.37 23.58 41.54
CA MET A 1 -4.10 23.16 40.34
C MET A 1 -3.42 23.81 39.15
N SER A 2 -2.79 23.03 38.26
CA SER A 2 -2.19 23.55 37.03
C SER A 2 -3.19 23.35 35.89
N ASP A 3 -3.66 24.45 35.29
CA ASP A 3 -4.52 24.40 34.10
C ASP A 3 -3.76 23.80 32.91
N PRO A 4 -4.38 22.91 32.11
CA PRO A 4 -3.79 22.41 30.88
C PRO A 4 -3.93 23.45 29.77
N ASN A 5 -2.79 23.95 29.28
CA ASN A 5 -2.71 24.81 28.10
C ASN A 5 -3.26 24.06 26.87
N PRO A 6 -4.31 24.56 26.17
CA PRO A 6 -4.83 23.90 24.97
C PRO A 6 -3.79 23.98 23.83
N PRO A 7 -3.65 22.91 23.04
CA PRO A 7 -2.66 22.86 21.96
C PRO A 7 -2.90 23.97 20.93
N SER A 8 -1.84 24.70 20.56
CA SER A 8 -1.91 25.83 19.65
C SER A 8 -2.06 25.40 18.17
N ASP A 9 -2.69 26.24 17.34
CA ASP A 9 -2.96 25.94 15.92
C ASP A 9 -1.69 25.61 15.12
N SER A 10 -0.54 26.15 15.52
CA SER A 10 0.77 25.85 14.91
C SER A 10 1.21 24.41 15.16
N ASP A 11 0.88 23.82 16.31
CA ASP A 11 1.24 22.44 16.64
C ASP A 11 0.40 21.46 15.82
N PHE A 12 -0.87 21.80 15.58
CA PHE A 12 -1.73 21.04 14.70
C PHE A 12 -1.28 21.13 13.24
N ALA A 13 -0.95 22.33 12.76
CA ALA A 13 -0.40 22.53 11.42
C ALA A 13 0.92 21.78 11.24
N ALA A 14 1.78 21.75 12.26
CA ALA A 14 3.02 20.99 12.26
C ALA A 14 2.76 19.47 12.20
N ARG A 15 1.80 18.95 12.98
CA ARG A 15 1.38 17.53 12.91
C ARG A 15 0.76 17.18 11.55
N LEU A 16 -0.08 18.04 11.01
CA LEU A 16 -0.71 17.84 9.71
C LEU A 16 0.32 17.82 8.58
N ARG A 17 1.33 18.70 8.63
CA ARG A 17 2.45 18.72 7.68
C ARG A 17 3.28 17.44 7.77
N ARG A 18 3.64 16.99 8.98
CA ARG A 18 4.36 15.72 9.19
C ARG A 18 3.59 14.52 8.65
N LEU A 19 2.28 14.47 8.88
CA LEU A 19 1.41 13.42 8.34
C LEU A 19 1.34 13.49 6.81
N LYS A 20 1.23 14.71 6.26
CA LYS A 20 1.16 14.92 4.82
C LYS A 20 2.48 14.56 4.12
N GLU A 21 3.62 14.86 4.71
CA GLU A 21 4.95 14.43 4.23
C GLU A 21 5.09 12.91 4.29
N ALA A 22 4.78 12.29 5.44
CA ALA A 22 4.83 10.84 5.59
C ALA A 22 3.86 10.10 4.63
N THR A 23 2.76 10.73 4.22
CA THR A 23 1.81 10.16 3.25
C THR A 23 2.22 10.42 1.80
N ARG A 24 3.04 11.46 1.54
CA ARG A 24 3.45 11.86 0.18
C ARG A 24 4.64 11.04 -0.34
N GLU A 25 5.43 10.44 0.55
CA GLU A 25 6.49 9.49 0.16
C GLU A 25 5.93 8.12 -0.28
N ASP A 26 4.70 7.78 0.11
CA ASP A 26 3.99 6.55 -0.24
C ASP A 26 2.76 6.84 -1.13
N GLU A 27 2.93 7.54 -2.24
CA GLU A 27 1.85 7.69 -3.23
C GLU A 27 1.96 6.63 -4.35
N PRO A 28 1.24 5.48 -4.27
CA PRO A 28 0.80 4.77 -5.44
C PRO A 28 -0.65 5.21 -5.74
N ALA A 29 -0.84 5.74 -6.93
CA ALA A 29 -2.14 6.09 -7.47
C ALA A 29 -3.18 4.97 -7.27
N ALA A 30 -4.33 5.36 -6.72
CA ALA A 30 -5.64 4.70 -6.76
C ALA A 30 -5.84 3.34 -6.05
N ALA A 31 -6.15 3.39 -4.75
CA ALA A 31 -7.27 2.65 -4.14
C ALA A 31 -7.67 3.29 -2.79
N PRO A 32 -8.93 3.66 -2.54
CA PRO A 32 -9.36 4.25 -1.28
C PRO A 32 -9.80 3.16 -0.30
N GLY A 33 -9.25 3.13 0.92
CA GLY A 33 -9.81 2.27 1.97
C GLY A 33 -8.92 2.05 3.18
N GLY A 34 -9.02 2.95 4.17
CA GLY A 34 -9.00 2.58 5.59
C GLY A 34 -7.67 2.19 6.24
N ARG A 35 -6.89 3.20 6.62
CA ARG A 35 -6.11 3.30 7.88
C ARG A 35 -5.60 1.97 8.47
N ALA A 36 -4.53 1.41 7.90
CA ALA A 36 -3.79 0.32 8.51
C ALA A 36 -2.62 0.86 9.36
N ALA A 37 -2.69 0.66 10.67
CA ALA A 37 -1.56 0.72 11.62
C ALA A 37 -1.88 -0.26 12.77
N PRO A 38 -0.93 -0.89 13.49
CA PRO A 38 0.52 -1.07 13.29
C PRO A 38 0.89 -2.57 13.37
N ASN A 39 0.89 -3.26 12.24
CA ASN A 39 1.42 -4.61 12.06
C ASN A 39 1.54 -4.82 10.56
N SER A 40 2.61 -4.24 10.02
CA SER A 40 2.95 -4.01 8.60
C SER A 40 2.61 -5.16 7.66
N MET A 41 2.67 -6.41 8.13
CA MET A 41 2.38 -7.60 7.32
C MET A 41 0.88 -7.81 7.05
N SER A 42 0.00 -7.52 8.02
CA SER A 42 -1.44 -7.77 7.91
C SER A 42 -2.14 -6.78 6.98
N GLY A 43 -1.83 -5.49 7.11
CA GLY A 43 -2.32 -4.43 6.22
C GLY A 43 -1.85 -4.62 4.79
N PHE A 44 -0.61 -5.08 4.60
CA PHE A 44 -0.08 -5.42 3.29
C PHE A 44 -0.86 -6.58 2.66
N ALA A 45 -1.04 -7.70 3.37
CA ALA A 45 -1.78 -8.85 2.86
C ALA A 45 -3.23 -8.49 2.47
N PHE A 46 -3.92 -7.69 3.29
CA PHE A 46 -5.26 -7.21 2.99
C PHE A 46 -5.29 -6.37 1.71
N ARG A 47 -4.37 -5.41 1.58
CA ARG A 47 -4.25 -4.57 0.38
C ARG A 47 -4.03 -5.41 -0.88
N ILE A 48 -3.12 -6.38 -0.83
CA ILE A 48 -2.85 -7.31 -1.93
C ILE A 48 -4.13 -8.08 -2.32
N GLY A 49 -4.90 -8.56 -1.34
CA GLY A 49 -6.18 -9.21 -1.57
C GLY A 49 -7.20 -8.29 -2.26
N VAL A 50 -7.33 -7.05 -1.78
CA VAL A 50 -8.23 -6.06 -2.39
C VAL A 50 -7.81 -5.69 -3.80
N GLU A 51 -6.51 -5.53 -4.07
CA GLU A 51 -5.99 -5.24 -5.42
C GLU A 51 -6.36 -6.36 -6.41
N LEU A 52 -6.20 -7.63 -6.01
CA LEU A 52 -6.57 -8.77 -6.85
C LEU A 52 -8.07 -8.83 -7.13
N VAL A 53 -8.90 -8.72 -6.08
CA VAL A 53 -10.37 -8.77 -6.23
C VAL A 53 -10.85 -7.60 -7.09
N THR A 54 -10.32 -6.39 -6.87
CA THR A 54 -10.69 -5.20 -7.66
C THR A 54 -10.33 -5.39 -9.12
N ALA A 55 -9.14 -5.90 -9.43
CA ALA A 55 -8.72 -6.13 -10.82
C ALA A 55 -9.61 -7.14 -11.54
N LEU A 56 -10.00 -8.23 -10.87
CA LEU A 56 -10.92 -9.24 -11.42
C LEU A 56 -12.32 -8.68 -11.62
N LEU A 57 -12.85 -7.92 -10.66
CA LEU A 57 -14.17 -7.29 -10.77
C LEU A 57 -14.24 -6.27 -11.89
N VAL A 58 -13.19 -5.45 -12.04
CA VAL A 58 -13.10 -4.45 -13.11
C VAL A 58 -12.97 -5.15 -14.47
N GLY A 59 -12.04 -6.10 -14.63
CA GLY A 59 -11.85 -6.84 -15.87
C GLY A 59 -13.11 -7.63 -16.27
N GLY A 60 -13.66 -8.41 -15.35
CA GLY A 60 -14.88 -9.18 -15.56
C GLY A 60 -16.11 -8.29 -15.83
N GLY A 61 -16.24 -7.17 -15.11
CA GLY A 61 -17.32 -6.21 -15.32
C GLY A 61 -17.27 -5.52 -16.68
N ILE A 62 -16.07 -5.10 -17.11
CA ILE A 62 -15.85 -4.52 -18.45
C ILE A 62 -16.15 -5.57 -19.53
N GLY A 63 -15.61 -6.78 -19.38
CA GLY A 63 -15.81 -7.85 -20.34
C GLY A 63 -17.28 -8.27 -20.45
N TRP A 64 -18.00 -8.36 -19.32
CA TRP A 64 -19.43 -8.63 -19.29
C TRP A 64 -20.26 -7.53 -19.98
N LEU A 65 -19.93 -6.26 -19.74
CA LEU A 65 -20.63 -5.13 -20.36
C LEU A 65 -20.43 -5.13 -21.88
N LEU A 66 -19.21 -5.40 -22.33
CA LEU A 66 -18.85 -5.52 -23.75
C LEU A 66 -19.56 -6.69 -24.41
N ASP A 67 -19.55 -7.87 -23.78
CA ASP A 67 -20.28 -9.03 -24.29
C ASP A 67 -21.77 -8.74 -24.46
N ARG A 68 -22.37 -7.99 -23.52
CA ARG A 68 -23.79 -7.62 -23.58
C ARG A 68 -24.12 -6.62 -24.69
N TRP A 69 -23.18 -5.76 -25.07
CA TRP A 69 -23.36 -4.78 -26.13
C TRP A 69 -23.15 -5.37 -27.52
N TRP A 70 -22.16 -6.25 -27.68
CA TRP A 70 -21.87 -6.87 -28.97
C TRP A 70 -22.60 -8.19 -29.20
N GLY A 71 -23.31 -8.70 -28.18
CA GLY A 71 -24.02 -9.96 -28.27
C GLY A 71 -23.07 -11.14 -28.47
N THR A 72 -21.80 -10.98 -28.11
CA THR A 72 -20.81 -12.04 -28.18
C THR A 72 -21.13 -13.07 -27.09
N GLU A 73 -20.87 -14.34 -27.41
CA GLU A 73 -20.65 -15.38 -26.39
C GLU A 73 -19.57 -14.91 -25.41
N PRO A 74 -19.38 -15.52 -24.20
CA PRO A 74 -18.60 -14.94 -23.09
C PRO A 74 -17.07 -14.88 -23.33
N PHE A 75 -16.66 -14.58 -24.55
CA PHE A 75 -15.31 -14.49 -25.06
C PHE A 75 -14.63 -13.20 -24.62
N LEU A 76 -15.30 -12.04 -24.66
CA LEU A 76 -14.70 -10.79 -24.18
C LEU A 76 -14.61 -10.82 -22.67
N LEU A 77 -15.62 -11.34 -21.96
CA LEU A 77 -15.54 -11.60 -20.53
C LEU A 77 -14.31 -12.44 -20.21
N LEU A 78 -14.08 -13.54 -20.92
CA LEU A 78 -12.93 -14.41 -20.67
C LEU A 78 -11.60 -13.67 -20.94
N LEU A 79 -11.50 -12.96 -22.06
CA LEU A 79 -10.33 -12.17 -22.43
C LEU A 79 -10.00 -11.09 -21.39
N PHE A 80 -11.00 -10.27 -21.02
CA PHE A 80 -10.82 -9.18 -20.05
C PHE A 80 -10.67 -9.70 -18.61
N PHE A 81 -11.23 -10.86 -18.28
CA PHE A 81 -10.98 -11.52 -17.00
C PHE A 81 -9.51 -11.91 -16.87
N PHE A 82 -8.93 -12.57 -17.87
CA PHE A 82 -7.50 -12.91 -17.86
C PHE A 82 -6.62 -11.67 -17.89
N LEU A 83 -7.00 -10.64 -18.64
CA LEU A 83 -6.27 -9.37 -18.67
C LEU A 83 -6.31 -8.67 -17.30
N GLY A 84 -7.47 -8.65 -16.64
CA GLY A 84 -7.63 -8.14 -15.28
C GLY A 84 -6.82 -8.94 -14.26
N ALA A 85 -6.84 -10.27 -14.35
CA ALA A 85 -6.02 -11.15 -13.51
C ALA A 85 -4.52 -10.88 -13.69
N ALA A 86 -4.05 -10.76 -14.94
CA ALA A 86 -2.65 -10.44 -15.23
C ALA A 86 -2.27 -9.07 -14.68
N ALA A 87 -3.11 -8.05 -14.86
CA ALA A 87 -2.88 -6.72 -14.30
C ALA A 87 -2.81 -6.73 -12.76
N GLY A 88 -3.73 -7.45 -12.11
CA GLY A 88 -3.74 -7.63 -10.66
C GLY A 88 -2.45 -8.28 -10.16
N ILE A 89 -2.05 -9.40 -10.76
CA ILE A 89 -0.79 -10.10 -10.41
C ILE A 89 0.43 -9.20 -10.61
N LEU A 90 0.49 -8.44 -11.71
CA LEU A 90 1.58 -7.50 -11.98
C LEU A 90 1.65 -6.38 -10.94
N ASN A 91 0.51 -5.85 -10.49
CA ASN A 91 0.46 -4.86 -9.41
C ASN A 91 0.99 -5.43 -8.09
N VAL A 92 0.58 -6.64 -7.73
CA VAL A 92 1.06 -7.35 -6.54
C VAL A 92 2.57 -7.57 -6.59
N PHE A 93 3.11 -8.04 -7.71
CA PHE A 93 4.55 -8.20 -7.89
C PHE A 93 5.30 -6.87 -7.82
N ARG A 94 4.70 -5.78 -8.29
CA ARG A 94 5.28 -4.44 -8.13
C ARG A 94 5.33 -4.04 -6.66
N ALA A 95 4.24 -4.23 -5.92
CA ALA A 95 4.16 -3.92 -4.49
C ALA A 95 5.15 -4.75 -3.66
N ALA A 96 5.27 -6.05 -3.95
CA ALA A 96 6.22 -6.93 -3.26
C ALA A 96 7.68 -6.53 -3.50
N ARG A 97 8.04 -6.17 -4.75
CA ARG A 97 9.40 -5.71 -5.08
C ARG A 97 9.75 -4.39 -4.40
N GLU A 98 8.79 -3.49 -4.28
CA GLU A 98 9.01 -2.21 -3.59
C GLU A 98 9.29 -2.42 -2.10
N MET A 99 8.52 -3.30 -1.44
CA MET A 99 8.77 -3.65 -0.04
C MET A 99 10.16 -4.27 0.17
N GLN A 100 10.61 -5.13 -0.74
CA GLN A 100 11.95 -5.72 -0.67
C GLN A 100 13.05 -4.65 -0.82
N ARG A 101 12.87 -3.66 -1.70
CA ARG A 101 13.83 -2.55 -1.87
C ARG A 101 13.93 -1.71 -0.62
N GLN A 102 12.81 -1.37 0.02
CA GLN A 102 12.79 -0.60 1.27
C GLN A 102 13.57 -1.30 2.39
N ILE A 103 13.41 -2.62 2.52
CA ILE A 103 14.16 -3.43 3.50
C ILE A 103 15.66 -3.43 3.18
N ALA A 104 16.04 -3.56 1.90
CA ALA A 104 17.44 -3.57 1.48
C ALA A 104 18.13 -2.20 1.57
N SER A 105 17.37 -1.10 1.49
CA SER A 105 17.88 0.26 1.61
C SER A 105 18.02 0.75 3.06
N GLN A 106 17.57 -0.02 4.06
CA GLN A 106 17.79 0.30 5.45
C GLN A 106 19.24 -0.07 5.82
N PRO A 107 20.15 0.90 6.07
CA PRO A 107 21.51 0.56 6.49
C PRO A 107 21.44 -0.29 7.77
N PRO A 108 22.33 -1.30 7.90
CA PRO A 108 22.37 -2.12 9.11
C PRO A 108 22.44 -1.19 10.32
N ALA A 109 21.61 -1.47 11.33
CA ALA A 109 21.65 -0.72 12.58
C ALA A 109 23.12 -0.60 13.02
N PRO A 110 23.57 0.59 13.46
CA PRO A 110 24.97 0.79 13.81
C PRO A 110 25.36 -0.34 14.74
N ALA A 111 26.37 -1.13 14.33
CA ALA A 111 26.93 -2.19 15.14
C ALA A 111 27.16 -1.56 16.52
N VAL A 112 26.45 -2.08 17.52
CA VAL A 112 26.62 -1.64 18.90
C VAL A 112 28.11 -1.76 19.13
N ALA A 113 28.78 -0.63 19.34
CA ALA A 113 30.20 -0.63 19.62
C ALA A 113 30.35 -1.47 20.87
N ASP A 114 31.04 -2.61 20.75
CA ASP A 114 31.43 -3.45 21.87
C ASP A 114 32.48 -2.67 22.67
N ASP A 115 32.03 -1.65 23.40
CA ASP A 115 32.81 -0.86 24.35
C ASP A 115 32.85 -1.59 25.71
N GLU A 116 33.22 -2.88 25.73
CA GLU A 116 33.36 -3.66 26.97
C GLU A 116 34.49 -4.69 26.86
N GLU A 117 35.75 -4.25 26.72
CA GLU A 117 36.92 -5.09 27.07
C GLU A 117 38.19 -4.23 27.30
N ASP A 118 38.17 -3.32 28.28
CA ASP A 118 39.38 -2.60 28.74
C ASP A 118 39.49 -2.55 30.29
N GLU A 119 38.96 -3.56 30.98
CA GLU A 119 39.23 -3.78 32.41
C GLU A 119 39.42 -5.28 32.70
N ARG A 120 40.66 -5.79 32.64
CA ARG A 120 41.28 -6.76 33.59
C ARG A 120 42.80 -6.79 33.48
#